data_AF-A0AAD4U144-F1
#
_entry.id   AF-A0AAD4U144-F1
#
_cell.length_a   1.000
_cell.length_b   1.000
_cell.length_c   1.000
_cell.angle_alpha   90.00
_cell.angle_beta   90.00
_cell.angle_gamma   90.00
#
_symmetry.space_group_name_H-M   'P 1'
#
loop_
_entity.id
_entity.type
_entity.pdbx_description
1 polymer ?
#
loop_
_entity_poly.entity_id
_entity_poly.type
_entity_poly.pdbx_seq_one_letter_code
_entity_poly.pdbx_strand_id
1 'polypeptide(L)'
;MGTASWKGGASLPEIRKRQQLSEDALVIHGLPTESYQALYHTVVEPMLWNPSGTPKRYSLELGKAIKQKLWEALCRQAAAPEDSQKDPRPGRKRLEVHKEPVEEAVPKK
;
A
#
# COMPACT_ATOMS: atom_id res chain seq x y z
N MET A 1 -6.87 -52.15 10.62
CA MET A 1 -6.82 -51.96 9.16
C MET A 1 -8.24 -51.73 8.67
N GLY A 2 -8.47 -50.62 7.95
CA GLY A 2 -9.79 -50.22 7.45
C GLY A 2 -9.72 -48.77 6.97
N THR A 3 -9.38 -48.59 5.71
CA THR A 3 -9.08 -47.31 5.05
C THR A 3 -10.34 -46.46 4.89
N ALA A 4 -10.34 -45.24 5.41
CA ALA A 4 -11.35 -44.25 5.05
C ALA A 4 -11.01 -43.71 3.65
N SER A 5 -11.82 -44.07 2.65
CA SER A 5 -11.71 -43.62 1.26
C SER A 5 -12.44 -42.30 1.10
N TRP A 6 -11.71 -41.18 1.12
CA TRP A 6 -12.31 -39.86 0.94
C TRP A 6 -12.24 -39.51 -0.55
N LYS A 7 -13.19 -40.03 -1.32
CA LYS A 7 -13.34 -39.65 -2.73
C LYS A 7 -14.11 -38.33 -2.80
N GLY A 8 -13.43 -37.22 -2.53
CA GLY A 8 -13.93 -35.87 -2.76
C GLY A 8 -13.68 -35.44 -4.20
N GLY A 9 -14.44 -35.99 -5.13
CA GLY A 9 -14.49 -35.49 -6.51
C GLY A 9 -15.40 -34.27 -6.60
N ALA A 10 -14.96 -33.11 -6.13
CA ALA A 10 -15.57 -31.85 -6.53
C ALA A 10 -14.86 -31.37 -7.80
N SER A 11 -15.58 -31.46 -8.91
CA SER A 11 -15.16 -30.94 -10.20
C SER A 11 -14.70 -29.49 -10.08
N LEU A 12 -13.86 -29.07 -11.02
CA LEU A 12 -13.11 -27.83 -11.02
C LEU A 12 -13.78 -26.70 -11.85
N PRO A 13 -15.03 -26.24 -11.57
CA PRO A 13 -15.51 -24.94 -12.05
C PRO A 13 -15.40 -23.85 -10.96
N GLU A 14 -15.29 -24.21 -9.68
CA GLU A 14 -15.18 -23.21 -8.58
C GLU A 14 -13.86 -22.46 -8.60
N ILE A 15 -12.76 -23.13 -8.99
CA ILE A 15 -11.43 -22.50 -9.07
C ILE A 15 -11.40 -21.45 -10.20
N ARG A 16 -12.12 -21.69 -11.31
CA ARG A 16 -12.26 -20.71 -12.40
C ARG A 16 -13.15 -19.53 -12.03
N LYS A 17 -14.20 -19.73 -11.23
CA LYS A 17 -15.05 -18.62 -10.76
C LYS A 17 -14.35 -17.70 -9.75
N ARG A 18 -13.43 -18.21 -8.92
CA ARG A 18 -12.60 -17.36 -8.04
C ARG A 18 -11.61 -16.47 -8.80
N GLN A 19 -11.15 -16.91 -9.98
CA GLN A 19 -10.25 -16.12 -10.83
C GLN A 19 -10.97 -14.98 -11.56
N GLN A 20 -12.30 -14.98 -11.57
CA GLN A 20 -13.14 -14.00 -12.27
C GLN A 20 -13.78 -12.96 -11.32
N LEU A 21 -13.40 -12.96 -10.04
CA LEU A 21 -13.58 -11.80 -9.17
C LEU A 21 -12.46 -10.83 -9.54
N SER A 22 -12.71 -10.15 -10.66
CA SER A 22 -12.34 -8.79 -11.00
C SER A 22 -11.04 -8.24 -10.40
N GLU A 23 -10.23 -7.70 -11.31
CA GLU A 23 -9.23 -6.65 -11.13
C GLU A 23 -9.74 -5.37 -10.40
N ASP A 24 -10.83 -5.45 -9.63
CA ASP A 24 -11.13 -4.53 -8.53
C ASP A 24 -10.12 -4.85 -7.42
N ALA A 25 -8.96 -4.21 -7.50
CA ALA A 25 -7.90 -4.32 -6.51
C ALA A 25 -8.50 -4.07 -5.12
N LEU A 26 -8.53 -5.12 -4.29
CA LEU A 26 -9.08 -5.03 -2.94
C LEU A 26 -8.34 -3.93 -2.19
N VAL A 27 -9.10 -2.96 -1.66
CA VAL A 27 -8.56 -1.87 -0.86
C VAL A 27 -8.54 -2.33 0.60
N ILE A 28 -7.36 -2.65 1.10
CA ILE A 28 -7.11 -3.09 2.46
C ILE A 28 -6.58 -1.90 3.25
N HIS A 29 -7.35 -1.43 4.24
CA HIS A 29 -7.00 -0.27 5.08
C HIS A 29 -6.69 1.02 4.28
N GLY A 30 -7.42 1.25 3.19
CA GLY A 30 -7.20 2.42 2.33
C GLY A 30 -6.02 2.27 1.36
N LEU A 31 -5.38 1.10 1.30
CA LEU A 31 -4.29 0.79 0.38
C LEU A 31 -4.71 -0.28 -0.64
N PRO A 32 -4.26 -0.19 -1.89
CA PRO A 32 -4.31 -1.32 -2.82
C PRO A 32 -3.60 -2.55 -2.23
N THR A 33 -4.01 -3.74 -2.64
CA THR A 33 -3.50 -5.01 -2.10
C THR A 33 -1.98 -5.12 -2.21
N GLU A 34 -1.39 -4.68 -3.31
CA GLU A 34 0.05 -4.70 -3.58
C GLU A 34 0.80 -3.81 -2.59
N SER A 35 0.28 -2.59 -2.35
CA SER A 35 0.84 -1.65 -1.38
C SER A 35 0.72 -2.17 0.04
N TYR A 36 -0.41 -2.79 0.37
CA TYR A 36 -0.60 -3.42 1.68
C TYR A 36 0.37 -4.60 1.89
N GLN A 37 0.57 -5.45 0.87
CA GLN A 37 1.55 -6.54 0.93
C GLN A 37 2.97 -6.00 1.13
N ALA A 38 3.38 -5.00 0.35
CA ALA A 38 4.70 -4.40 0.49
C ALA A 38 4.94 -3.85 1.90
N LEU A 39 3.94 -3.17 2.47
CA LEU A 39 4.00 -2.70 3.86
C LEU A 39 4.09 -3.85 4.85
N TYR A 40 3.28 -4.90 4.67
CA TYR A 40 3.31 -6.07 5.53
C TYR A 40 4.70 -6.71 5.54
N HIS A 41 5.29 -6.98 4.38
CA HIS A 41 6.63 -7.56 4.30
C HIS A 41 7.67 -6.66 4.96
N THR A 42 7.63 -5.36 4.68
CA THR A 42 8.58 -4.38 5.24
C THR A 42 8.54 -4.33 6.77
N VAL A 43 7.35 -4.40 7.36
CA VAL A 43 7.17 -4.31 8.82
C VAL A 43 7.38 -5.65 9.51
N VAL A 44 6.85 -6.72 8.93
CA VAL A 44 6.71 -8.02 9.61
C VAL A 44 7.93 -8.90 9.40
N GLU A 45 8.54 -8.94 8.21
CA GLU A 45 9.70 -9.81 7.98
C GLU A 45 10.82 -9.55 8.98
N PRO A 46 11.27 -8.30 9.23
CA PRO A 46 12.35 -8.06 10.18
C PRO A 46 12.06 -8.54 11.61
N MET A 47 10.79 -8.67 11.99
CA MET A 47 10.38 -9.14 13.31
C MET A 47 10.35 -10.66 13.42
N LEU A 48 10.21 -11.35 12.28
CA LEU A 48 10.18 -12.80 12.19
C LEU A 48 11.57 -13.43 12.14
N TRP A 49 12.62 -12.64 11.93
CA TRP A 49 14.00 -13.10 11.88
C TRP A 49 14.82 -12.53 13.03
N ASN A 50 15.69 -13.35 13.61
CA ASN A 50 16.72 -12.85 14.52
C ASN A 50 17.86 -12.20 13.71
N PRO A 51 18.69 -11.32 14.31
CA PRO A 51 19.87 -10.76 13.65
C PRO A 51 20.83 -11.82 13.10
N SER A 52 20.83 -13.02 13.68
CA SER A 52 21.57 -14.19 13.22
C SER A 52 21.00 -14.85 11.96
N GLY A 53 19.90 -14.33 11.39
CA GLY A 53 19.23 -14.90 10.23
C GLY A 53 18.38 -16.14 10.52
N THR A 54 18.20 -16.51 11.79
CA THR A 54 17.34 -17.65 12.17
C THR A 54 15.88 -17.20 12.34
N PRO A 55 14.89 -17.99 11.90
CA PRO A 55 13.49 -17.70 12.19
C PRO A 55 13.23 -17.61 13.70
N LYS A 56 12.51 -16.57 14.13
CA LYS A 56 12.09 -16.38 15.51
C LYS A 56 10.88 -17.27 15.80
N ARG A 57 10.87 -17.91 16.98
CA ARG A 57 9.69 -18.67 17.43
C ARG A 57 8.51 -17.73 17.63
N TYR A 58 7.36 -18.13 17.10
CA TYR A 58 6.14 -17.36 17.30
C TYR A 58 5.74 -17.39 18.77
N SER A 59 5.50 -16.22 19.34
CA SER A 59 5.07 -16.04 20.73
C SER A 59 3.95 -15.00 20.78
N LEU A 60 3.19 -14.99 21.88
CA LEU A 60 2.13 -14.01 22.07
C LEU A 60 2.65 -12.57 22.00
N GLU A 61 3.80 -12.33 22.64
CA GLU A 61 4.47 -11.03 22.63
C GLU A 61 4.91 -10.62 21.23
N LEU A 62 5.42 -11.57 20.42
CA LEU A 62 5.76 -11.31 19.02
C LEU A 62 4.51 -10.94 18.20
N GLY A 63 3.41 -11.67 18.39
CA GLY A 63 2.15 -11.40 17.68
C GLY A 63 1.57 -10.02 18.03
N LYS A 64 1.64 -9.61 19.30
CA LYS A 64 1.24 -8.25 19.73
C LYS A 64 2.11 -7.17 19.08
N ALA A 65 3.42 -7.37 19.12
CA ALA A 65 4.37 -6.43 18.54
C ALA A 65 4.15 -6.27 17.02
N ILE A 66 3.91 -7.37 16.30
CA ILE A 66 3.59 -7.35 14.86
C ILE A 66 2.33 -6.52 14.60
N LYS A 67 1.24 -6.79 15.32
CA LYS A 67 -0.02 -6.05 15.15
C LYS A 67 0.15 -4.56 15.45
N GLN A 68 0.86 -4.23 16.53
CA GLN A 68 1.10 -2.85 16.93
C GLN A 68 1.92 -2.10 15.87
N LYS A 69 3.03 -2.70 15.40
CA LYS A 69 3.88 -2.08 14.38
C LYS A 69 3.15 -1.89 13.04
N LEU A 70 2.32 -2.85 12.65
CA LEU A 70 1.52 -2.74 11.44
C LEU A 70 0.50 -1.60 11.54
N TRP A 71 -0.18 -1.50 12.69
CA TRP A 71 -1.12 -0.41 12.95
C TRP A 71 -0.44 0.97 12.95
N GLU A 72 0.70 1.11 13.64
CA GLU A 72 1.50 2.33 13.65
C GLU A 72 1.89 2.78 12.22
N ALA A 73 2.33 1.83 11.39
CA ALA A 73 2.72 2.10 10.01
C ALA A 73 1.52 2.55 9.15
N LEU A 74 0.36 1.93 9.32
CA LEU A 74 -0.88 2.32 8.64
C LEU A 74 -1.33 3.73 9.05
N CYS A 75 -1.33 4.05 10.34
CA CYS A 75 -1.68 5.38 10.84
C CYS A 75 -0.72 6.45 10.29
N ARG A 76 0.59 6.15 10.22
CA ARG A 76 1.58 7.07 9.67
C ARG A 76 1.34 7.36 8.19
N GLN A 77 0.99 6.35 7.38
CA GLN A 77 0.65 6.58 5.97
C GLN A 77 -0.64 7.36 5.80
N ALA A 78 -1.65 7.11 6.64
CA ALA A 78 -2.88 7.90 6.62
C ALA A 78 -2.65 9.38 7.01
N ALA A 79 -1.67 9.63 7.88
CA ALA A 79 -1.30 10.98 8.32
C ALA A 79 -0.34 11.71 7.35
N ALA A 80 0.32 10.99 6.45
CA ALA A 80 1.14 11.55 5.38
C ALA A 80 0.29 11.54 4.10
N PRO A 81 -0.45 12.61 3.76
CA PRO A 81 -0.97 12.73 2.41
C PRO A 81 0.26 12.76 1.49
N GLU A 82 0.41 11.73 0.67
CA GLU A 82 1.43 11.65 -0.37
C GLU A 82 1.17 12.76 -1.41
N ASP A 83 1.58 14.00 -1.12
CA ASP A 83 1.81 15.07 -2.10
C ASP A 83 3.09 14.79 -2.90
N SER A 84 3.25 13.56 -3.38
CA SER A 84 4.41 13.13 -4.16
C SER A 84 3.98 12.16 -5.25
N GLN A 85 3.13 12.68 -6.14
CA GLN A 85 3.12 12.29 -7.54
C GLN A 85 4.55 12.44 -8.09
N LYS A 86 5.33 11.35 -8.04
CA LYS A 86 6.54 11.21 -8.85
C LYS A 86 6.12 11.03 -10.30
N ASP A 87 5.99 12.15 -10.99
CA ASP A 87 6.17 12.18 -12.43
C ASP A 87 7.49 12.91 -12.74
N PRO A 88 8.60 12.22 -13.07
CA PRO A 88 9.75 12.85 -13.65
C PRO A 88 9.50 13.02 -15.16
N ARG A 89 8.60 13.93 -15.54
CA ARG A 89 8.53 14.47 -16.90
C ARG A 89 9.34 15.77 -16.94
N PRO A 90 10.55 15.80 -17.53
CA PRO A 90 11.26 17.05 -17.74
C PRO A 90 10.56 17.80 -18.87
N GLY A 91 10.08 19.00 -18.55
CA GLY A 91 9.75 20.00 -19.56
C GLY A 91 8.26 20.30 -19.69
N ARG A 92 7.78 21.22 -18.85
CA ARG A 92 6.90 22.29 -19.30
C ARG A 92 7.07 23.50 -18.39
N LYS A 93 7.60 24.54 -19.03
CA LYS A 93 8.05 25.85 -18.54
C LYS A 93 6.95 26.50 -17.69
N ARG A 94 7.26 26.88 -16.45
CA ARG A 94 6.51 27.89 -15.69
C ARG A 94 6.71 29.22 -16.42
N LEU A 95 5.65 29.78 -17.00
CA LEU A 95 5.69 31.19 -17.37
C LEU A 95 5.44 31.99 -16.09
N GLU A 96 6.56 32.47 -15.59
CA GLU A 96 6.78 33.63 -14.75
C GLU A 96 5.58 34.57 -14.61
N VAL A 97 5.17 34.73 -13.35
CA VAL A 97 4.46 35.90 -12.83
C VAL A 97 5.22 37.14 -13.25
N HIS A 98 4.71 37.85 -14.24
CA HIS A 98 5.11 39.23 -14.46
C HIS A 98 4.34 40.11 -13.48
N LYS A 99 5.09 40.57 -12.49
CA LYS A 99 4.82 41.74 -11.66
C LYS A 99 4.64 42.94 -12.60
N GLU A 100 3.46 43.54 -12.67
CA GLU A 100 3.28 44.83 -13.32
C GLU A 100 3.53 45.94 -12.27
N PRO A 101 4.47 46.87 -12.50
CA PRO A 101 4.57 48.08 -11.69
C PRO A 101 3.61 49.15 -12.23
N VAL A 102 2.96 49.80 -11.27
CA VAL A 102 2.20 51.05 -11.37
C VAL A 102 2.84 52.04 -12.33
N GLU A 103 2.06 52.70 -13.22
CA GLU A 103 2.21 54.13 -13.53
C GLU A 103 0.86 54.75 -13.91
N GLU A 104 0.55 55.79 -13.15
CA GLU A 104 -0.43 56.86 -13.32
C GLU A 104 -0.39 57.51 -14.71
N ALA A 105 -1.56 57.61 -15.38
CA ALA A 105 -1.78 58.62 -16.41
C ALA A 105 -3.29 58.89 -16.60
N VAL A 106 -3.72 60.07 -16.17
CA VAL A 106 -5.02 60.67 -16.50
C VAL A 106 -5.04 61.06 -17.99
N PRO A 107 -6.19 61.02 -18.68
CA PRO A 107 -6.56 62.25 -19.38
C PRO A 107 -8.06 62.58 -19.46
N LYS A 108 -8.29 63.88 -19.64
CA LYS A 108 -9.54 64.63 -19.85
C LYS A 108 -10.34 64.20 -21.10
N LYS A 109 -11.67 64.27 -21.02
CA LYS A 109 -12.48 65.16 -21.88
C LYS A 109 -13.84 65.46 -21.25
#